data_AF-A0AAW0CSP5-F1
#
_entry.id   AF-A0AAW0CSP5-F1
#
_cell.length_a   1.000
_cell.length_b   1.000
_cell.length_c   1.000
_cell.angle_alpha   90.00
_cell.angle_beta   90.00
_cell.angle_gamma   90.00
#
_symmetry.space_group_name_H-M   'P 1'
#
loop_
_entity.id
_entity.type
_entity.pdbx_description
1 polymer ?
#
loop_
_entity_poly.entity_id
_entity_poly.type
_entity_poly.pdbx_seq_one_letter_code
_entity_poly.pdbx_strand_id
1 'polypeptide(L)'
;MGLLDLAQSLDVPPTWRKPRIKVSLDERKNLANAALENAVVPDDIERTLGVQAAISDMDHLTDQTNNRGLAVDFFSRYPTVDILVRAFNMNDSAYSTLLFGYASMQAHTAYKIPKFLQAASDLWNHARSVALLDEDIKSGTRERLLNYDHLQSSCQGETMAGGVGDVVLDMHDIDSKLALSKALLQQQTKSTGKVRMAFRYNALLDLATRDQSNIYAGNWAGPPSSALDKENQISASEVLISGIPLLFTQNATNPKPTPSDQPPGGPGAKTTTTPAGPIVGGVIGGVAIIAAMAVMLVWCRRRYQQLFYVPSLTPFVQDQGDRTSQPNARSRSMKGEIRRAIVPLEPAVCAPIPLEPPPSYMDGRSPLLW
;
A
#
# COMPACT_ATOMS: atom_id res chain seq x y z
N MET A 1 -22.96 3.84 0.22
CA MET A 1 -23.45 2.88 -0.79
C MET A 1 -22.21 2.15 -1.26
N GLY A 2 -21.88 1.06 -0.57
CA GLY A 2 -20.54 0.47 -0.57
C GLY A 2 -20.22 -0.28 -1.86
N LEU A 3 -19.00 -0.10 -2.34
CA LEU A 3 -18.35 -0.86 -3.41
C LEU A 3 -18.17 -2.32 -2.95
N LEU A 4 -19.24 -3.11 -2.91
CA LEU A 4 -19.08 -4.55 -3.01
C LEU A 4 -18.40 -4.78 -4.36
N ASP A 5 -17.14 -5.24 -4.31
CA ASP A 5 -16.44 -5.88 -5.42
C ASP A 5 -17.18 -7.21 -5.69
N LEU A 6 -18.46 -7.11 -6.07
CA LEU A 6 -19.10 -8.10 -6.92
C LEU A 6 -18.06 -8.39 -7.99
N ALA A 7 -17.77 -9.65 -8.22
CA ALA A 7 -17.10 -10.06 -9.44
C ALA A 7 -18.02 -9.63 -10.59
N GLN A 8 -17.98 -8.35 -10.96
CA GLN A 8 -18.66 -7.81 -12.10
C GLN A 8 -18.11 -8.66 -13.24
N SER A 9 -19.01 -9.25 -14.00
CA SER A 9 -18.67 -9.88 -15.26
C SER A 9 -18.07 -8.78 -16.13
N LEU A 10 -16.76 -8.57 -15.98
CA LEU A 10 -15.94 -7.80 -16.89
C LEU A 10 -15.88 -8.69 -18.12
N ASP A 11 -16.91 -8.60 -18.96
CA ASP A 11 -16.83 -9.06 -20.34
C ASP A 11 -15.71 -8.26 -20.98
N VAL A 12 -14.49 -8.78 -20.83
CA VAL A 12 -13.26 -8.14 -21.28
C VAL A 12 -13.40 -8.01 -22.78
N PRO A 13 -13.50 -6.79 -23.33
CA PRO A 13 -13.57 -6.60 -24.76
C PRO A 13 -12.44 -7.39 -25.42
N PRO A 14 -12.66 -8.09 -26.55
CA PRO A 14 -11.62 -8.91 -27.17
C PRO A 14 -10.32 -8.12 -27.44
N THR A 15 -10.44 -6.81 -27.66
CA THR A 15 -9.34 -5.85 -27.84
C THR A 15 -8.46 -5.68 -26.58
N TRP A 16 -8.98 -5.97 -25.39
CA TRP A 16 -8.29 -5.82 -24.11
C TRP A 16 -7.60 -7.10 -23.62
N ARG A 17 -7.82 -8.25 -24.28
CA ARG A 17 -7.09 -9.51 -23.96
C ARG A 17 -5.58 -9.42 -24.22
N LYS A 18 -5.15 -8.40 -24.98
CA LYS A 18 -3.75 -8.00 -25.15
C LYS A 18 -3.67 -6.49 -24.98
N PRO A 19 -3.74 -5.98 -23.73
CA PRO A 19 -3.86 -4.55 -23.51
C PRO A 19 -2.62 -3.86 -24.07
N ARG A 20 -2.83 -2.99 -25.07
CA ARG A 20 -1.80 -2.12 -25.62
C ARG A 20 -2.04 -0.73 -25.07
N ILE A 21 -1.12 -0.24 -24.26
CA ILE A 21 -1.12 1.14 -23.82
C ILE A 21 -0.69 1.99 -25.02
N LYS A 22 -1.63 2.76 -25.57
CA LYS A 22 -1.39 3.64 -26.72
C LYS A 22 -0.76 4.97 -26.32
N VAL A 23 -0.93 5.34 -25.06
CA VAL A 23 -0.48 6.60 -24.45
C VAL A 23 1.04 6.61 -24.32
N SER A 24 1.66 7.71 -24.74
CA SER A 24 3.13 7.88 -24.64
C SER A 24 3.58 7.99 -23.17
N LEU A 25 4.86 7.73 -22.88
CA LEU A 25 5.36 7.85 -21.50
C LEU A 25 5.11 9.24 -20.89
N ASP A 26 5.34 10.31 -21.65
CA ASP A 26 5.15 11.68 -21.17
C ASP A 26 3.67 12.02 -20.95
N GLU A 27 2.80 11.54 -21.84
CA GLU A 27 1.34 11.72 -21.67
C GLU A 27 0.84 10.97 -20.43
N ARG A 28 1.37 9.78 -20.12
CA ARG A 28 1.05 9.07 -18.87
C ARG A 28 1.44 9.85 -17.62
N LYS A 29 2.65 10.45 -17.63
CA LYS A 29 3.12 11.31 -16.53
C LYS A 29 2.18 12.51 -16.36
N ASN A 30 1.80 13.15 -17.46
CA ASN A 30 0.91 14.32 -17.44
C ASN A 30 -0.48 13.97 -16.89
N LEU A 31 -1.08 12.86 -17.33
CA LEU A 31 -2.37 12.39 -16.83
C LEU A 31 -2.32 12.08 -15.33
N ALA A 32 -1.26 11.39 -14.89
CA ALA A 32 -1.08 11.03 -13.50
C ALA A 32 -0.83 12.26 -12.61
N ASN A 33 -0.07 13.26 -13.07
CA ASN A 33 0.13 14.54 -12.37
C ASN A 33 -1.19 15.33 -12.27
N ALA A 34 -1.94 15.42 -13.35
CA ALA A 34 -3.22 16.14 -13.35
C ALA A 34 -4.25 15.49 -12.39
N ALA A 35 -4.24 14.16 -12.29
CA ALA A 35 -5.07 13.45 -11.31
C ALA A 35 -4.65 13.77 -9.86
N LEU A 36 -3.33 13.81 -9.58
CA LEU A 36 -2.79 14.14 -8.26
C LEU A 36 -3.10 15.58 -7.82
N GLU A 37 -3.02 16.56 -8.73
CA GLU A 37 -3.34 17.96 -8.43
C GLU A 37 -4.79 18.11 -7.94
N ASN A 38 -5.70 17.30 -8.49
CA ASN A 38 -7.12 17.29 -8.09
C ASN A 38 -7.40 16.43 -6.85
N ALA A 39 -6.45 15.62 -6.39
CA ALA A 39 -6.60 14.65 -5.31
C ALA A 39 -6.33 15.22 -3.91
N VAL A 40 -5.78 16.43 -3.78
CA VAL A 40 -5.38 17.02 -2.49
C VAL A 40 -6.60 17.34 -1.62
N VAL A 41 -6.68 16.69 -0.45
CA VAL A 41 -7.75 16.90 0.55
C VAL A 41 -7.12 17.21 1.92
N PRO A 42 -7.16 18.47 2.40
CA PRO A 42 -6.45 18.85 3.63
C PRO A 42 -7.06 18.32 4.92
N ASP A 43 -8.36 17.97 4.92
CA ASP A 43 -9.12 17.64 6.15
C ASP A 43 -9.38 16.13 6.33
N ASP A 44 -8.94 15.32 5.36
CA ASP A 44 -9.08 13.87 5.41
C ASP A 44 -7.69 13.25 5.41
N ILE A 45 -7.31 12.69 6.54
CA ILE A 45 -5.99 12.12 6.74
C ILE A 45 -5.74 10.87 5.93
N GLU A 46 -6.74 10.01 5.74
CA GLU A 46 -6.58 8.76 5.01
C GLU A 46 -6.28 9.08 3.55
N ARG A 47 -7.03 10.05 2.99
CA ARG A 47 -6.75 10.61 1.67
C ARG A 47 -5.41 11.31 1.61
N THR A 48 -5.07 12.09 2.63
CA THR A 48 -3.77 12.77 2.68
C THR A 48 -2.63 11.76 2.63
N LEU A 49 -2.70 10.66 3.39
CA LEU A 49 -1.70 9.60 3.37
C LEU A 49 -1.64 8.88 2.02
N GLY A 50 -2.80 8.62 1.40
CA GLY A 50 -2.87 8.09 0.03
C GLY A 50 -2.17 9.01 -0.97
N VAL A 51 -2.43 10.32 -0.91
CA VAL A 51 -1.76 11.33 -1.74
C VAL A 51 -0.25 11.36 -1.46
N GLN A 52 0.19 11.32 -0.20
CA GLN A 52 1.62 11.30 0.15
C GLN A 52 2.35 10.08 -0.41
N ALA A 53 1.71 8.91 -0.40
CA ALA A 53 2.22 7.72 -1.05
C ALA A 53 2.31 7.90 -2.57
N ALA A 54 1.22 8.37 -3.20
CA ALA A 54 1.11 8.53 -4.63
C ALA A 54 2.10 9.56 -5.22
N ILE A 55 2.26 10.72 -4.57
CA ILE A 55 3.26 11.72 -5.02
C ILE A 55 4.70 11.19 -4.88
N SER A 56 4.97 10.35 -3.88
CA SER A 56 6.28 9.72 -3.71
C SER A 56 6.53 8.64 -4.76
N ASP A 57 5.53 7.82 -5.07
CA ASP A 57 5.60 6.83 -6.14
C ASP A 57 5.79 7.48 -7.51
N MET A 58 5.10 8.59 -7.77
CA MET A 58 5.29 9.39 -8.98
C MET A 58 6.74 9.84 -9.12
N ASP A 59 7.28 10.50 -8.10
CA ASP A 59 8.66 10.99 -8.08
C ASP A 59 9.65 9.83 -8.29
N HIS A 60 9.45 8.69 -7.61
CA HIS A 60 10.28 7.50 -7.79
C HIS A 60 10.24 6.92 -9.21
N LEU A 61 9.03 6.75 -9.79
CA LEU A 61 8.84 6.12 -11.09
C LEU A 61 9.28 7.01 -12.26
N THR A 62 9.33 8.32 -12.04
CA THR A 62 9.71 9.30 -13.06
C THR A 62 11.13 9.83 -12.90
N ASP A 63 11.86 9.38 -11.86
CA ASP A 63 13.18 9.87 -11.48
C ASP A 63 13.18 11.40 -11.24
N GLN A 64 12.15 11.88 -10.55
CA GLN A 64 11.94 13.29 -10.20
C GLN A 64 11.90 13.46 -8.68
N THR A 65 11.99 14.71 -8.22
CA THR A 65 11.89 15.05 -6.78
C THR A 65 10.99 16.27 -6.55
N ASN A 66 10.02 16.50 -7.44
CA ASN A 66 9.16 17.68 -7.43
C ASN A 66 8.31 17.74 -6.15
N ASN A 67 7.94 16.59 -5.62
CA ASN A 67 7.06 16.45 -4.46
C ASN A 67 7.82 16.21 -3.15
N ARG A 68 9.17 16.15 -3.20
CA ARG A 68 10.02 15.93 -2.02
C ARG A 68 9.74 16.91 -0.89
N GLY A 69 9.53 18.19 -1.21
CA GLY A 69 9.24 19.22 -0.21
C GLY A 69 7.94 18.95 0.54
N LEU A 70 6.88 18.56 -0.18
CA LEU A 70 5.57 18.24 0.39
C LEU A 70 5.65 17.01 1.32
N ALA A 71 6.33 15.95 0.89
CA ALA A 71 6.53 14.76 1.71
C ALA A 71 7.36 15.07 2.97
N VAL A 72 8.44 15.84 2.83
CA VAL A 72 9.27 16.23 3.98
C VAL A 72 8.49 17.09 4.96
N ASP A 73 7.69 18.06 4.51
CA ASP A 73 6.88 18.90 5.40
C ASP A 73 5.86 18.04 6.17
N PHE A 74 5.12 17.18 5.46
CA PHE A 74 4.11 16.32 6.06
C PHE A 74 4.69 15.40 7.15
N PHE A 75 5.73 14.64 6.83
CA PHE A 75 6.34 13.70 7.80
C PHE A 75 7.17 14.41 8.88
N SER A 76 7.57 15.68 8.68
CA SER A 76 8.17 16.48 9.75
C SER A 76 7.13 16.98 10.74
N ARG A 77 5.92 17.29 10.27
CA ARG A 77 4.77 17.67 11.11
C ARG A 77 4.24 16.48 11.91
N TYR A 78 4.26 15.29 11.31
CA TYR A 78 3.79 14.05 11.91
C TYR A 78 4.90 13.00 11.93
N PRO A 79 5.89 13.12 12.83
CA PRO A 79 7.06 12.23 12.80
C PRO A 79 6.78 10.81 13.33
N THR A 80 5.61 10.60 13.94
CA THR A 80 5.13 9.29 14.42
C THR A 80 3.64 9.18 14.20
N VAL A 81 3.14 7.96 14.09
CA VAL A 81 1.69 7.71 13.97
C VAL A 81 0.92 8.20 15.20
N ASP A 82 1.48 8.12 16.40
CA ASP A 82 0.83 8.60 17.63
C ASP A 82 0.56 10.11 17.60
N ILE A 83 1.44 10.88 16.96
CA ILE A 83 1.23 12.33 16.77
C ILE A 83 0.14 12.55 15.71
N LEU A 84 0.14 11.76 14.64
CA LEU A 84 -0.87 11.84 13.60
C LEU A 84 -2.27 11.52 14.13
N VAL A 85 -2.43 10.36 14.79
CA VAL A 85 -3.69 9.89 15.38
C VAL A 85 -4.26 10.92 16.35
N ARG A 86 -3.40 11.51 17.20
CA ARG A 86 -3.82 12.60 18.11
C ARG A 86 -4.20 13.88 17.38
N ALA A 87 -3.46 14.28 16.35
CA ALA A 87 -3.74 15.50 15.61
C ALA A 87 -5.10 15.46 14.87
N PHE A 88 -5.50 14.27 14.40
CA PHE A 88 -6.75 14.05 13.68
C PHE A 88 -7.86 13.43 14.54
N ASN A 89 -7.63 13.27 15.85
CA ASN A 89 -8.56 12.66 16.80
C ASN A 89 -9.14 11.33 16.30
N MET A 90 -8.28 10.46 15.77
CA MET A 90 -8.70 9.19 15.21
C MET A 90 -8.94 8.16 16.32
N ASN A 91 -10.09 7.51 16.27
CA ASN A 91 -10.41 6.40 17.18
C ASN A 91 -9.84 5.07 16.70
N ASP A 92 -9.63 4.90 15.38
CA ASP A 92 -9.00 3.73 14.79
C ASP A 92 -7.52 4.01 14.47
N SER A 93 -6.65 3.49 15.32
CA SER A 93 -5.20 3.67 15.16
C SER A 93 -4.61 2.71 14.14
N ALA A 94 -5.14 1.50 13.96
CA ALA A 94 -4.43 0.46 13.21
C ALA A 94 -4.46 0.73 11.70
N TYR A 95 -5.61 1.16 11.17
CA TYR A 95 -5.73 1.51 9.75
C TYR A 95 -4.80 2.68 9.37
N SER A 96 -4.89 3.75 10.14
CA SER A 96 -4.07 4.95 9.96
C SER A 96 -2.59 4.65 10.16
N THR A 97 -2.24 3.71 11.04
CA THR A 97 -0.87 3.19 11.19
C THR A 97 -0.39 2.52 9.92
N LEU A 98 -1.19 1.64 9.32
CA LEU A 98 -0.87 0.96 8.06
C LEU A 98 -0.69 1.94 6.90
N LEU A 99 -1.61 2.88 6.70
CA LEU A 99 -1.49 3.91 5.66
C LEU A 99 -0.26 4.80 5.88
N PHE A 100 0.00 5.19 7.13
CA PHE A 100 1.12 6.07 7.46
C PHE A 100 2.46 5.41 7.16
N GLY A 101 2.65 4.15 7.54
CA GLY A 101 3.88 3.45 7.22
C GLY A 101 4.00 3.07 5.74
N TYR A 102 2.89 2.79 5.04
CA TYR A 102 2.91 2.62 3.58
C TYR A 102 3.38 3.89 2.87
N ALA A 103 2.80 5.05 3.19
CA ALA A 103 3.22 6.34 2.66
C ALA A 103 4.69 6.64 3.01
N SER A 104 5.12 6.32 4.23
CA SER A 104 6.51 6.47 4.66
C SER A 104 7.46 5.58 3.85
N MET A 105 7.06 4.35 3.54
CA MET A 105 7.86 3.43 2.73
C MET A 105 8.03 3.97 1.30
N GLN A 106 6.97 4.47 0.67
CA GLN A 106 7.08 5.07 -0.66
C GLN A 106 7.93 6.34 -0.65
N ALA A 107 7.74 7.21 0.35
CA ALA A 107 8.57 8.39 0.54
C ALA A 107 10.05 8.02 0.75
N HIS A 108 10.35 6.97 1.51
CA HIS A 108 11.73 6.49 1.65
C HIS A 108 12.28 5.97 0.32
N THR A 109 11.48 5.23 -0.43
CA THR A 109 11.88 4.67 -1.74
C THR A 109 12.24 5.78 -2.71
N ALA A 110 11.45 6.84 -2.78
CA ALA A 110 11.68 8.00 -3.63
C ALA A 110 12.87 8.85 -3.17
N TYR A 111 12.93 9.22 -1.88
CA TYR A 111 13.80 10.31 -1.41
C TYR A 111 15.01 9.85 -0.57
N LYS A 112 15.09 8.57 -0.22
CA LYS A 112 16.18 7.97 0.59
C LYS A 112 16.42 8.65 1.94
N ILE A 113 15.38 9.25 2.53
CA ILE A 113 15.49 9.93 3.84
C ILE A 113 15.37 8.88 4.96
N PRO A 114 16.35 8.75 5.88
CA PRO A 114 16.33 7.71 6.91
C PRO A 114 15.14 7.76 7.87
N LYS A 115 14.60 8.96 8.13
CA LYS A 115 13.42 9.14 8.99
C LYS A 115 12.19 8.41 8.44
N PHE A 116 12.01 8.40 7.13
CA PHE A 116 10.88 7.70 6.49
C PHE A 116 11.03 6.18 6.60
N LEU A 117 12.27 5.67 6.52
CA LEU A 117 12.55 4.26 6.76
C LEU A 117 12.26 3.86 8.20
N GLN A 118 12.58 4.72 9.17
CA GLN A 118 12.28 4.47 10.57
C GLN A 118 10.75 4.34 10.77
N ALA A 119 9.98 5.29 10.27
CA ALA A 119 8.51 5.25 10.33
C ALA A 119 7.92 3.99 9.66
N ALA A 120 8.44 3.60 8.49
CA ALA A 120 8.05 2.37 7.81
C ALA A 120 8.43 1.11 8.62
N SER A 121 9.61 1.11 9.25
CA SER A 121 10.05 -0.01 10.09
C SER A 121 9.21 -0.15 11.35
N ASP A 122 8.81 0.96 11.96
CA ASP A 122 7.95 0.96 13.14
C ASP A 122 6.58 0.35 12.79
N LEU A 123 6.03 0.71 11.62
CA LEU A 123 4.84 0.06 11.09
C LEU A 123 5.07 -1.44 10.87
N TRP A 124 6.14 -1.83 10.19
CA TRP A 124 6.39 -3.24 9.89
C TRP A 124 6.42 -4.09 11.17
N ASN A 125 7.05 -3.56 12.22
CA ASN A 125 7.10 -4.21 13.52
C ASN A 125 5.70 -4.32 14.16
N HIS A 126 4.85 -3.30 14.03
CA HIS A 126 3.46 -3.31 14.48
C HIS A 126 2.59 -4.29 13.67
N ALA A 127 2.62 -4.22 12.33
CA ALA A 127 1.89 -5.13 11.47
C ALA A 127 2.28 -6.59 11.72
N ARG A 128 3.58 -6.86 11.94
CA ARG A 128 4.08 -8.19 12.30
C ARG A 128 3.60 -8.66 13.68
N SER A 129 3.36 -7.73 14.62
CA SER A 129 2.82 -8.07 15.94
C SER A 129 1.33 -8.41 15.92
N VAL A 130 0.63 -8.17 14.81
CA VAL A 130 -0.77 -8.56 14.61
C VAL A 130 -0.99 -9.58 13.49
N ALA A 131 0.01 -9.83 12.63
CA ALA A 131 -0.05 -10.85 11.59
C ALA A 131 0.15 -12.27 12.16
N LEU A 132 -0.57 -13.25 11.60
CA LEU A 132 -0.39 -14.67 11.86
C LEU A 132 0.89 -15.16 11.17
N LEU A 133 1.88 -15.58 11.96
CA LEU A 133 3.11 -16.17 11.44
C LEU A 133 2.95 -17.68 11.33
N ASP A 134 3.82 -18.31 10.54
CA ASP A 134 3.86 -19.77 10.42
C ASP A 134 4.04 -20.45 11.78
N GLU A 135 4.83 -19.85 12.68
CA GLU A 135 5.08 -20.37 14.01
C GLU A 135 3.82 -20.33 14.89
N ASP A 136 3.00 -19.30 14.71
CA ASP A 136 1.76 -19.12 15.48
C ASP A 136 0.72 -20.17 15.09
N ILE A 137 0.63 -20.45 13.80
CA ILE A 137 -0.25 -21.48 13.25
C ILE A 137 0.19 -22.87 13.69
N LYS A 138 1.50 -23.14 13.71
CA LYS A 138 2.03 -24.44 14.14
C LYS A 138 1.89 -24.67 15.64
N SER A 139 2.00 -23.61 16.44
CA SER A 139 1.99 -23.70 17.90
C SER A 139 0.61 -23.51 18.53
N GLY A 140 -0.36 -22.96 17.79
CA GLY A 140 -1.67 -22.56 18.33
C GLY A 140 -1.59 -21.44 19.38
N THR A 141 -0.41 -20.85 19.60
CA THR A 141 -0.19 -19.92 20.73
C THR A 141 -0.86 -18.57 20.54
N ARG A 142 -1.08 -18.13 19.30
CA ARG A 142 -1.62 -16.80 18.98
C ARG A 142 -3.14 -16.74 18.88
N GLU A 143 -3.82 -17.88 18.87
CA GLU A 143 -5.29 -17.96 19.01
C GLU A 143 -5.77 -17.17 20.24
N ARG A 144 -5.01 -17.26 21.33
CA ARG A 144 -5.30 -16.59 22.60
C ARG A 144 -5.08 -15.07 22.57
N LEU A 145 -4.19 -14.58 21.71
CA LEU A 145 -3.88 -13.15 21.59
C LEU A 145 -4.94 -12.42 20.75
N LEU A 146 -5.50 -13.11 19.76
CA LEU A 146 -6.55 -12.57 18.90
C LEU A 146 -7.96 -12.89 19.40
N ASN A 147 -8.09 -13.61 20.53
CA ASN A 147 -9.35 -14.01 21.12
C ASN A 147 -10.25 -14.80 20.15
N TYR A 148 -9.64 -15.60 19.27
CA TYR A 148 -10.33 -16.56 18.43
C TYR A 148 -10.19 -17.93 19.07
N ASP A 149 -11.29 -18.53 19.51
CA ASP A 149 -11.25 -19.81 20.20
C ASP A 149 -10.80 -20.97 19.28
N HIS A 150 -10.85 -20.81 17.96
CA HIS A 150 -10.48 -21.85 16.98
C HIS A 150 -10.02 -21.25 15.64
N LEU A 151 -8.78 -20.80 15.53
CA LEU A 151 -8.25 -20.34 14.25
C LEU A 151 -7.79 -21.57 13.45
N GLN A 152 -8.46 -21.86 12.34
CA GLN A 152 -8.01 -22.94 11.47
C GLN A 152 -6.61 -22.64 10.93
N SER A 153 -5.71 -23.63 10.94
CA SER A 153 -4.35 -23.49 10.40
C SER A 153 -4.31 -23.36 8.88
N SER A 154 -5.39 -23.78 8.21
CA SER A 154 -5.57 -23.69 6.77
C SER A 154 -7.03 -23.39 6.41
N CYS A 155 -7.25 -22.64 5.33
CA CYS A 155 -8.56 -22.39 4.73
C CYS A 155 -8.55 -22.89 3.29
N GLN A 156 -9.44 -23.83 2.94
CA GLN A 156 -9.52 -24.43 1.60
C GLN A 156 -8.19 -25.04 1.10
N GLY A 157 -7.36 -25.56 2.02
CA GLY A 157 -6.06 -26.14 1.70
C GLY A 157 -4.91 -25.12 1.61
N GLU A 158 -5.20 -23.83 1.68
CA GLU A 158 -4.21 -22.76 1.76
C GLU A 158 -3.84 -22.47 3.22
N THR A 159 -2.57 -22.21 3.48
CA THR A 159 -2.11 -21.82 4.83
C THR A 159 -2.68 -20.47 5.23
N MET A 160 -3.07 -20.32 6.50
CA MET A 160 -3.47 -19.01 7.05
C MET A 160 -2.25 -18.13 7.38
N ALA A 161 -1.02 -18.61 7.13
CA ALA A 161 0.21 -17.88 7.44
C ALA A 161 0.32 -16.62 6.58
N GLY A 162 0.67 -15.51 7.20
CA GLY A 162 0.61 -14.17 6.60
C GLY A 162 -0.78 -13.55 6.64
N GLY A 163 -1.81 -14.28 7.07
CA GLY A 163 -3.12 -13.70 7.36
C GLY A 163 -3.00 -12.67 8.48
N VAL A 164 -3.63 -11.52 8.31
CA VAL A 164 -3.77 -10.55 9.41
C VAL A 164 -5.13 -10.81 10.01
N GLY A 165 -5.17 -11.13 11.31
CA GLY A 165 -6.43 -11.33 12.01
C GLY A 165 -7.29 -10.08 11.89
N ASP A 166 -8.61 -10.26 11.95
CA ASP A 166 -9.55 -9.16 12.03
C ASP A 166 -9.42 -8.55 13.44
N VAL A 167 -8.36 -7.76 13.66
CA VAL A 167 -8.08 -7.12 14.95
C VAL A 167 -9.11 -6.02 15.16
N VAL A 168 -10.37 -6.37 15.42
CA VAL A 168 -11.50 -5.45 15.68
C VAL A 168 -11.39 -4.18 14.83
N LEU A 169 -11.07 -4.36 13.55
CA LEU A 169 -11.23 -3.30 12.60
C LEU A 169 -12.67 -3.50 12.20
N ASP A 170 -13.58 -2.68 12.73
CA ASP A 170 -14.92 -2.49 12.16
C ASP A 170 -14.76 -1.87 10.75
N MET A 171 -14.03 -2.60 9.90
CA MET A 171 -13.63 -2.25 8.55
C MET A 171 -14.77 -2.63 7.65
N HIS A 172 -15.80 -1.78 7.65
CA HIS A 172 -16.81 -1.78 6.61
C HIS A 172 -16.27 -1.26 5.26
N ASP A 173 -14.98 -0.92 5.16
CA ASP A 173 -14.38 -0.42 3.94
C ASP A 173 -13.38 -1.39 3.29
N ILE A 174 -13.59 -1.63 2.00
CA ILE A 174 -12.86 -2.59 1.16
C ILE A 174 -11.49 -2.04 0.75
N ASP A 175 -11.33 -0.72 0.79
CA ASP A 175 -10.08 -0.03 0.47
C ASP A 175 -8.94 -0.34 1.45
N SER A 176 -9.26 -0.76 2.67
CA SER A 176 -8.26 -1.13 3.68
C SER A 176 -7.63 -2.50 3.43
N LYS A 177 -8.43 -3.47 2.98
CA LYS A 177 -7.93 -4.75 2.45
C LYS A 177 -7.06 -4.50 1.22
N LEU A 178 -7.38 -3.47 0.44
CA LEU A 178 -6.60 -3.08 -0.72
C LEU A 178 -5.24 -2.46 -0.34
N ALA A 179 -5.15 -1.61 0.69
CA ALA A 179 -3.87 -1.03 1.12
C ALA A 179 -2.90 -2.10 1.69
N LEU A 180 -3.39 -2.97 2.57
CA LEU A 180 -2.61 -4.07 3.14
C LEU A 180 -2.23 -5.10 2.05
N SER A 181 -3.18 -5.48 1.19
CA SER A 181 -2.88 -6.38 0.08
C SER A 181 -1.96 -5.73 -0.94
N LYS A 182 -2.05 -4.43 -1.24
CA LYS A 182 -1.09 -3.72 -2.11
C LYS A 182 0.32 -3.79 -1.50
N ALA A 183 0.50 -3.47 -0.23
CA ALA A 183 1.80 -3.53 0.44
C ALA A 183 2.41 -4.95 0.41
N LEU A 184 1.59 -5.99 0.60
CA LEU A 184 2.02 -7.39 0.55
C LEU A 184 2.17 -7.94 -0.89
N LEU A 185 1.32 -7.53 -1.83
CA LEU A 185 1.31 -7.95 -3.25
C LEU A 185 2.41 -7.29 -4.07
N GLN A 186 2.83 -6.07 -3.70
CA GLN A 186 3.96 -5.38 -4.35
C GLN A 186 5.25 -6.24 -4.25
N GLN A 187 5.34 -7.12 -3.26
CA GLN A 187 6.43 -8.09 -3.10
C GLN A 187 6.21 -9.40 -3.88
N GLN A 188 4.96 -9.82 -4.14
CA GLN A 188 4.62 -11.17 -4.61
C GLN A 188 4.30 -11.27 -6.12
N THR A 189 3.83 -10.23 -6.81
CA THR A 189 3.29 -10.39 -8.19
C THR A 189 3.95 -9.51 -9.25
N LYS A 190 5.18 -9.83 -9.67
CA LYS A 190 5.87 -9.09 -10.76
C LYS A 190 5.30 -9.32 -12.17
N SER A 191 4.65 -10.46 -12.44
CA SER A 191 4.16 -10.81 -13.79
C SER A 191 2.64 -10.65 -13.96
N THR A 192 1.83 -11.28 -13.11
CA THR A 192 0.36 -11.24 -13.21
C THR A 192 -0.21 -9.85 -12.91
N GLY A 193 0.45 -9.09 -12.03
CA GLY A 193 0.06 -7.73 -11.67
C GLY A 193 0.06 -6.77 -12.86
N LYS A 194 1.03 -6.91 -13.79
CA LYS A 194 1.17 -6.00 -14.94
C LYS A 194 -0.02 -6.07 -15.89
N VAL A 195 -0.56 -7.26 -16.16
CA VAL A 195 -1.70 -7.45 -17.07
C VAL A 195 -2.98 -6.87 -16.46
N ARG A 196 -3.25 -7.18 -15.18
CA ARG A 196 -4.40 -6.61 -14.45
C ARG A 196 -4.30 -5.08 -14.36
N MET A 197 -3.10 -4.55 -14.14
CA MET A 197 -2.87 -3.11 -14.08
C MET A 197 -3.12 -2.44 -15.43
N ALA A 198 -2.64 -3.04 -16.52
CA ALA A 198 -2.86 -2.53 -17.87
C ALA A 198 -4.35 -2.50 -18.24
N PHE A 199 -5.12 -3.50 -17.80
CA PHE A 199 -6.57 -3.52 -17.97
C PHE A 199 -7.24 -2.34 -17.25
N ARG A 200 -6.92 -2.15 -15.96
CA ARG A 200 -7.45 -1.05 -15.14
C ARG A 200 -7.10 0.31 -15.73
N TYR A 201 -5.85 0.45 -16.20
CA TYR A 201 -5.37 1.65 -16.87
C TYR A 201 -6.19 1.97 -18.14
N ASN A 202 -6.38 0.99 -19.03
CA ASN A 202 -7.17 1.19 -20.24
C ASN A 202 -8.64 1.47 -19.94
N ALA A 203 -9.23 0.77 -18.97
CA ALA A 203 -10.62 1.01 -18.58
C ALA A 203 -10.84 2.42 -18.04
N LEU A 204 -9.90 2.90 -17.21
CA LEU A 204 -9.92 4.25 -16.69
C LEU A 204 -9.92 5.30 -17.83
N LEU A 205 -9.04 5.14 -18.83
CA LEU A 205 -8.94 6.07 -19.94
C LEU A 205 -10.11 5.99 -20.94
N ASP A 206 -10.53 4.78 -21.29
CA ASP A 206 -11.52 4.57 -22.35
C ASP A 206 -12.96 4.73 -21.85
N LEU A 207 -13.24 4.39 -20.58
CA LEU A 207 -14.61 4.27 -20.05
C LEU A 207 -14.91 5.20 -18.87
N ALA A 208 -13.90 5.57 -18.07
CA ALA A 208 -14.11 6.34 -16.84
C ALA A 208 -13.87 7.85 -17.01
N THR A 209 -13.38 8.27 -18.18
CA THR A 209 -13.04 9.66 -18.50
C THR A 209 -13.81 10.13 -19.72
N ARG A 210 -14.42 11.31 -19.63
CA ARG A 210 -15.11 11.95 -20.75
C ARG A 210 -14.12 12.82 -21.52
N ASP A 211 -14.02 12.64 -22.83
CA ASP A 211 -13.35 13.58 -23.76
C ASP A 211 -11.96 14.07 -23.30
N GLN A 212 -11.14 13.18 -22.73
CA GLN A 212 -9.81 13.51 -22.18
C GLN A 212 -9.84 14.55 -21.04
N SER A 213 -10.98 14.75 -20.37
CA SER A 213 -11.05 15.52 -19.14
C SER A 213 -10.22 14.86 -18.03
N ASN A 214 -9.63 15.64 -17.15
CA ASN A 214 -8.96 15.12 -15.95
C ASN A 214 -9.97 14.85 -14.82
N ILE A 215 -11.15 14.33 -15.18
CA ILE A 215 -12.23 13.97 -14.25
C ILE A 215 -12.52 12.49 -14.44
N TYR A 216 -12.13 11.70 -13.45
CA TYR A 216 -12.32 10.25 -13.45
C TYR A 216 -13.57 9.84 -12.65
N ALA A 217 -14.30 8.83 -13.13
CA ALA A 217 -15.38 8.17 -12.40
C ALA A 217 -14.86 7.11 -11.43
N GLY A 218 -15.60 6.85 -10.35
CA GLY A 218 -15.31 5.75 -9.42
C GLY A 218 -15.59 4.37 -10.01
N ASN A 219 -16.58 4.28 -10.90
CA ASN A 219 -16.82 3.06 -11.68
C ASN A 219 -16.00 3.10 -12.97
N TRP A 220 -14.92 2.31 -13.03
CA TRP A 220 -14.05 2.25 -14.22
C TRP A 220 -14.65 1.48 -15.40
N ALA A 221 -15.79 0.82 -15.21
CA ALA A 221 -16.59 0.27 -16.31
C ALA A 221 -17.47 1.34 -17.00
N GLY A 222 -17.45 2.58 -16.49
CA GLY A 222 -18.26 3.69 -16.97
C GLY A 222 -19.68 3.73 -16.38
N PRO A 223 -20.50 4.71 -16.80
CA PRO A 223 -20.13 5.82 -17.68
C PRO A 223 -19.17 6.82 -17.00
N PRO A 224 -18.50 7.70 -17.76
CA PRO A 224 -17.66 8.76 -17.19
C PRO A 224 -18.43 9.69 -16.26
N SER A 225 -17.74 10.23 -15.25
CA SER A 225 -18.31 11.23 -14.35
C SER A 225 -18.32 12.60 -15.01
N SER A 226 -19.39 13.38 -14.78
CA SER A 226 -19.44 14.80 -15.16
C SER A 226 -19.03 15.73 -14.03
N ALA A 227 -18.88 15.22 -12.81
CA ALA A 227 -18.54 15.98 -11.62
C ALA A 227 -17.18 15.56 -11.08
N LEU A 228 -16.40 16.55 -10.64
CA LEU A 228 -15.15 16.30 -9.94
C LEU A 228 -15.47 15.65 -8.59
N ASP A 229 -14.97 14.44 -8.41
CA ASP A 229 -15.02 13.73 -7.15
C ASP A 229 -13.60 13.38 -6.71
N LYS A 230 -13.25 13.75 -5.48
CA LYS A 230 -11.89 13.66 -4.95
C LYS A 230 -11.48 12.21 -4.70
N GLU A 231 -12.39 11.34 -4.27
CA GLU A 231 -12.11 9.92 -4.04
C GLU A 231 -11.77 9.24 -5.36
N ASN A 232 -12.57 9.53 -6.37
CA ASN A 232 -12.36 9.01 -7.72
C ASN A 232 -11.05 9.52 -8.32
N GLN A 233 -10.64 10.77 -8.04
CA GLN A 233 -9.35 11.30 -8.51
C GLN A 233 -8.17 10.61 -7.82
N ILE A 234 -8.24 10.37 -6.50
CA ILE A 234 -7.20 9.64 -5.77
C ILE A 234 -7.06 8.23 -6.35
N SER A 235 -8.15 7.49 -6.45
CA SER A 235 -8.18 6.12 -6.99
C SER A 235 -7.67 6.06 -8.44
N ALA A 236 -8.04 7.04 -9.26
CA ALA A 236 -7.53 7.18 -10.62
C ALA A 236 -6.02 7.48 -10.65
N SER A 237 -5.53 8.37 -9.79
CA SER A 237 -4.12 8.75 -9.74
C SER A 237 -3.23 7.54 -9.46
N GLU A 238 -3.61 6.67 -8.51
CA GLU A 238 -2.88 5.45 -8.20
C GLU A 238 -2.77 4.51 -9.42
N VAL A 239 -3.87 4.37 -10.17
CA VAL A 239 -3.90 3.56 -11.40
C VAL A 239 -3.01 4.15 -12.47
N LEU A 240 -3.08 5.47 -12.67
CA LEU A 240 -2.30 6.16 -13.69
C LEU A 240 -0.81 6.10 -13.39
N ILE A 241 -0.42 6.32 -12.12
CA ILE A 241 0.96 6.21 -11.62
C ILE A 241 1.48 4.78 -11.80
N SER A 242 0.71 3.78 -11.38
CA SER A 242 1.04 2.36 -11.56
C SER A 242 1.14 1.98 -13.05
N GLY A 243 0.52 2.76 -13.93
CA GLY A 243 0.59 2.64 -15.38
C GLY A 243 1.87 3.14 -16.02
N ILE A 244 2.65 4.01 -15.36
CA ILE A 244 3.91 4.59 -15.88
C ILE A 244 4.95 3.52 -16.26
N PRO A 245 5.29 2.54 -15.40
CA PRO A 245 6.30 1.53 -15.71
C PRO A 245 5.80 0.44 -16.67
N LEU A 246 4.52 0.48 -17.10
CA LEU A 246 3.97 -0.47 -18.06
C LEU A 246 4.52 -0.20 -19.46
N LEU A 247 5.79 -0.51 -19.68
CA LEU A 247 6.35 -0.61 -21.01
C LEU A 247 5.88 -1.94 -21.59
N PHE A 248 4.76 -1.92 -22.30
CA PHE A 248 4.56 -2.96 -23.30
C PHE A 248 5.57 -2.66 -24.38
N THR A 249 6.53 -3.56 -24.56
CA THR A 249 7.34 -3.60 -25.76
C THR A 249 6.36 -3.53 -26.92
N GLN A 250 6.19 -2.34 -27.50
CA GLN A 250 5.69 -2.23 -28.85
C GLN A 250 6.71 -3.07 -29.58
N ASN A 251 6.33 -4.28 -29.99
CA ASN A 251 7.16 -5.13 -30.82
C ASN A 251 7.74 -4.18 -31.84
N ALA A 252 9.06 -3.93 -31.72
CA ALA A 252 9.78 -3.20 -32.72
C ALA A 252 9.45 -3.99 -33.98
N THR A 253 8.57 -3.43 -34.81
CA THR A 253 8.43 -3.87 -36.18
C THR A 253 9.83 -3.68 -36.72
N ASN A 254 10.61 -4.76 -36.70
CA ASN A 254 11.95 -4.79 -37.23
C ASN A 254 11.86 -4.08 -38.56
N PRO A 255 12.53 -2.93 -38.76
CA PRO A 255 12.61 -2.35 -40.07
C PRO A 255 13.19 -3.46 -40.95
N LYS A 256 12.39 -3.86 -41.94
CA LYS A 256 12.74 -4.85 -42.95
C LYS A 256 14.20 -4.57 -43.36
N PRO A 257 15.13 -5.52 -43.20
CA PRO A 257 16.54 -5.26 -43.44
C PRO A 257 16.71 -4.82 -44.89
N THR A 258 17.17 -3.58 -45.08
CA THR A 258 17.74 -3.14 -46.35
C THR A 258 18.99 -3.97 -46.59
N PRO A 259 19.11 -4.67 -47.73
CA PRO A 259 20.31 -5.44 -48.03
C PRO A 259 21.46 -4.45 -48.23
N SER A 260 22.45 -4.51 -47.34
CA SER A 260 23.71 -3.78 -47.48
C SER A 260 24.78 -4.79 -47.87
N ASP A 261 25.18 -4.73 -49.14
CA ASP A 261 26.35 -5.43 -49.67
C ASP A 261 27.63 -4.82 -49.10
N GLN A 262 28.42 -5.58 -48.33
CA GLN A 262 29.87 -5.40 -48.20
C GLN A 262 30.58 -6.69 -47.73
N PRO A 263 31.89 -6.86 -48.04
CA PRO A 263 32.53 -8.15 -48.31
C PRO A 263 33.31 -8.75 -47.11
N PRO A 264 33.80 -10.01 -47.23
CA PRO A 264 34.39 -10.77 -46.14
C PRO A 264 35.90 -10.50 -45.98
N GLY A 265 36.38 -10.42 -44.73
CA GLY A 265 37.81 -10.21 -44.47
C GLY A 265 38.27 -10.42 -43.02
N GLY A 266 38.40 -11.69 -42.61
CA GLY A 266 39.62 -12.19 -41.94
C GLY A 266 39.79 -12.09 -40.40
N PRO A 267 40.63 -12.95 -39.80
CA PRO A 267 40.51 -13.42 -38.41
C PRO A 267 41.63 -12.95 -37.47
N GLY A 268 41.39 -12.98 -36.16
CA GLY A 268 42.44 -12.76 -35.16
C GLY A 268 41.98 -12.95 -33.72
N ALA A 269 41.91 -14.20 -33.27
CA ALA A 269 41.66 -14.53 -31.86
C ALA A 269 42.90 -14.20 -31.01
N LYS A 270 42.76 -13.26 -30.07
CA LYS A 270 43.75 -13.00 -29.01
C LYS A 270 43.29 -13.64 -27.72
N THR A 271 44.00 -14.68 -27.28
CA THR A 271 43.86 -15.32 -25.98
C THR A 271 44.40 -14.39 -24.89
N THR A 272 43.51 -13.84 -24.08
CA THR A 272 43.82 -13.04 -22.90
C THR A 272 43.88 -13.93 -21.65
N THR A 273 45.07 -14.11 -21.10
CA THR A 273 45.30 -14.80 -19.82
C THR A 273 44.80 -13.93 -18.66
N THR A 274 43.98 -14.52 -17.81
CA THR A 274 43.29 -13.84 -16.70
C THR A 274 44.26 -13.61 -15.53
N PRO A 275 44.51 -12.36 -15.09
CA PRO A 275 45.38 -12.09 -13.94
C PRO A 275 44.64 -12.39 -12.64
N ALA A 276 45.01 -13.48 -11.96
CA ALA A 276 44.40 -13.89 -10.69
C ALA A 276 44.84 -13.05 -9.47
N GLY A 277 45.96 -12.33 -9.56
CA GLY A 277 46.54 -11.56 -8.45
C GLY A 277 45.64 -10.45 -7.87
N PRO A 278 44.97 -9.62 -8.69
CA PRO A 278 44.11 -8.54 -8.20
C PRO A 278 42.86 -9.00 -7.45
N ILE A 279 42.37 -10.22 -7.73
CA ILE A 279 41.14 -10.75 -7.12
C ILE A 279 41.37 -11.09 -5.64
N VAL A 280 42.54 -11.66 -5.30
CA VAL A 280 42.86 -12.05 -3.92
C VAL A 280 43.10 -10.84 -3.03
N GLY A 281 43.68 -9.76 -3.57
CA GLY A 281 43.90 -8.50 -2.83
C GLY A 281 42.60 -7.79 -2.43
N GLY A 282 41.57 -7.84 -3.28
CA GLY A 282 40.28 -7.21 -3.00
C GLY A 282 39.52 -7.84 -1.83
N VAL A 283 39.59 -9.17 -1.68
CA VAL A 283 38.85 -9.89 -0.63
C VAL A 283 39.42 -9.57 0.76
N ILE A 284 40.75 -9.56 0.90
CA ILE A 284 41.40 -9.27 2.19
C ILE A 284 41.14 -7.82 2.62
N GLY A 285 41.19 -6.88 1.67
CA GLY A 285 40.83 -5.47 1.94
C GLY A 285 39.37 -5.29 2.34
N GLY A 286 38.44 -5.99 1.69
CA GLY A 286 37.01 -5.92 1.99
C GLY A 286 36.67 -6.42 3.40
N VAL A 287 37.26 -7.54 3.83
CA VAL A 287 37.02 -8.09 5.17
C VAL A 287 37.48 -7.14 6.28
N ALA A 288 38.62 -6.47 6.10
CA ALA A 288 39.12 -5.49 7.07
C ALA A 288 38.17 -4.28 7.23
N ILE A 289 37.58 -3.79 6.13
CA ILE A 289 36.63 -2.67 6.16
C ILE A 289 35.33 -3.07 6.85
N ILE A 290 34.80 -4.27 6.56
CA ILE A 290 33.58 -4.77 7.21
C ILE A 290 33.78 -4.92 8.72
N ALA A 291 34.93 -5.45 9.15
CA ALA A 291 35.27 -5.57 10.57
C ALA A 291 35.34 -4.19 11.26
N ALA A 292 35.97 -3.20 10.61
CA ALA A 292 36.04 -1.84 11.14
C ALA A 292 34.66 -1.18 11.27
N MET A 293 33.78 -1.36 10.28
CA MET A 293 32.40 -0.85 10.35
C MET A 293 31.59 -1.51 11.47
N ALA A 294 31.73 -2.82 11.68
CA ALA A 294 31.05 -3.52 12.76
C ALA A 294 31.48 -3.01 14.14
N VAL A 295 32.79 -2.81 14.34
CA VAL A 295 33.33 -2.24 15.58
C VAL A 295 32.81 -0.80 15.79
N MET A 296 32.79 0.01 14.74
CA MET A 296 32.27 1.38 14.81
C MET A 296 30.77 1.40 15.17
N LEU A 297 29.96 0.52 14.58
CA LEU A 297 28.53 0.40 14.90
C LEU A 297 28.30 0.00 16.35
N VAL A 298 29.05 -0.97 16.89
CA VAL A 298 28.94 -1.38 18.30
C VAL A 298 29.35 -0.23 19.22
N TRP A 299 30.42 0.50 18.89
CA TRP A 299 30.86 1.64 19.68
C TRP A 299 29.85 2.80 19.67
N CYS A 300 29.29 3.13 18.50
CA CYS A 300 28.22 4.12 18.37
C CYS A 300 26.98 3.72 19.16
N ARG A 301 26.55 2.45 19.11
CA ARG A 301 25.40 1.96 19.89
C ARG A 301 25.65 2.07 21.39
N ARG A 302 26.84 1.69 21.86
CA ARG A 302 27.22 1.84 23.28
C ARG A 302 27.22 3.29 23.74
N ARG A 303 27.73 4.20 22.91
CA ARG A 303 27.78 5.63 23.24
C ARG A 303 26.38 6.27 23.24
N TYR A 304 25.52 5.88 22.29
CA TYR A 304 24.16 6.39 22.20
C TYR A 304 23.31 5.96 23.40
N GLN A 305 23.50 4.72 23.89
CA GLN A 305 22.82 4.23 25.10
C GLN A 305 23.19 5.02 26.37
N GLN A 306 24.39 5.59 26.46
CA GLN A 306 24.77 6.40 27.62
C GLN A 306 24.20 7.83 27.59
N LEU A 307 23.75 8.33 26.44
CA LEU A 307 23.16 9.66 26.30
C LEU A 307 21.64 9.70 26.56
N PHE A 308 20.98 8.55 26.67
CA PHE A 308 19.53 8.42 26.93
C PHE A 308 19.21 7.91 28.35
N TYR A 309 20.06 8.23 29.34
CA TYR A 309 19.66 8.11 30.74
C TYR A 309 18.78 9.32 31.09
N VAL A 310 17.48 9.22 30.81
CA VAL A 310 16.49 10.20 31.24
C VAL A 310 16.25 9.99 32.74
N PRO A 311 16.54 10.97 33.62
CA PRO A 311 16.15 10.88 35.01
C PRO A 311 14.64 10.74 35.06
N SER A 312 14.15 9.66 35.69
CA SER A 312 12.74 9.45 35.96
C SER A 312 12.18 10.67 36.70
N LEU A 313 11.45 11.52 35.98
CA LEU A 313 10.62 12.56 36.58
C LEU A 313 9.53 11.87 37.39
N THR A 314 9.66 11.94 38.71
CA THR A 314 8.65 11.51 39.67
C THR A 314 7.31 12.20 39.39
N PRO A 315 6.17 11.52 39.60
CA PRO A 315 4.85 12.09 39.34
C PRO A 315 4.59 13.25 40.29
N PHE A 316 4.06 14.33 39.71
CA PHE A 316 3.61 15.54 40.37
C PHE A 316 2.60 15.19 41.48
N VAL A 317 2.96 15.51 42.73
CA VAL A 317 2.01 15.56 43.84
C VAL A 317 1.17 16.82 43.64
N GLN A 318 -0.09 16.63 43.30
CA GLN A 318 -1.06 17.72 43.18
C GLN A 318 -1.59 18.04 44.59
N ASP A 319 -1.12 19.17 45.11
CA ASP A 319 -1.50 19.71 46.41
C ASP A 319 -2.97 20.14 46.39
N GLN A 320 -3.74 19.61 47.33
CA GLN A 320 -5.18 19.86 47.52
C GLN A 320 -5.32 21.02 48.51
N GLY A 321 -5.51 22.22 47.98
CA GLY A 321 -5.83 23.43 48.75
C GLY A 321 -7.34 23.69 48.80
N ASP A 322 -7.85 23.77 50.01
CA ASP A 322 -9.23 23.70 50.50
C ASP A 322 -10.05 25.02 50.36
N ARG A 323 -11.40 24.88 50.45
CA ARG A 323 -12.48 25.87 50.75
C ARG A 323 -12.91 26.89 49.67
N THR A 324 -14.19 27.14 49.40
CA THR A 324 -15.40 27.12 50.25
C THR A 324 -16.71 27.15 49.43
N SER A 325 -17.72 26.38 49.86
CA SER A 325 -19.16 26.73 49.96
C SER A 325 -20.02 27.06 48.72
N GLN A 326 -20.90 26.14 48.29
CA GLN A 326 -22.37 26.29 48.41
C GLN A 326 -23.16 25.05 47.93
N PRO A 327 -24.40 24.83 48.41
CA PRO A 327 -25.02 23.51 48.47
C PRO A 327 -26.09 23.23 47.39
N ASN A 328 -26.44 21.94 47.31
CA ASN A 328 -27.71 21.39 46.86
C ASN A 328 -28.02 21.41 45.35
N ALA A 329 -27.59 20.36 44.66
CA ALA A 329 -28.43 19.71 43.65
C ALA A 329 -28.31 18.19 43.77
N ARG A 330 -29.42 17.60 44.19
CA ARG A 330 -29.68 16.19 44.42
C ARG A 330 -29.64 15.45 43.07
N SER A 331 -28.50 14.86 42.70
CA SER A 331 -28.43 13.94 41.56
C SER A 331 -28.33 12.50 42.04
N ARG A 332 -29.32 11.70 41.65
CA ARG A 332 -29.48 10.29 42.01
C ARG A 332 -28.32 9.48 41.46
N SER A 333 -27.63 8.80 42.36
CA SER A 333 -26.78 7.65 42.11
C SER A 333 -27.54 6.57 41.32
N MET A 334 -27.29 6.47 40.02
CA MET A 334 -27.43 5.22 39.28
C MET A 334 -26.05 4.58 39.18
N LYS A 335 -25.79 3.62 40.08
CA LYS A 335 -24.83 2.55 39.84
C LYS A 335 -25.40 1.68 38.72
N GLY A 336 -25.15 2.09 37.48
CA GLY A 336 -25.32 1.24 36.31
C GLY A 336 -24.14 0.27 36.24
N GLU A 337 -24.36 -0.95 36.70
CA GLU A 337 -23.49 -2.09 36.48
C GLU A 337 -23.44 -2.36 34.97
N ILE A 338 -22.39 -1.87 34.29
CA ILE A 338 -22.12 -2.23 32.89
C ILE A 338 -21.61 -3.66 32.90
N ARG A 339 -22.53 -4.62 32.94
CA ARG A 339 -22.27 -5.97 32.44
C ARG A 339 -22.12 -5.85 30.94
N ARG A 340 -20.88 -5.82 30.45
CA ARG A 340 -20.60 -6.10 29.04
C ARG A 340 -21.19 -7.49 28.77
N ALA A 341 -22.29 -7.52 28.02
CA ALA A 341 -22.74 -8.75 27.39
C ALA A 341 -21.63 -9.14 26.41
N ILE A 342 -20.85 -10.15 26.78
CA ILE A 342 -20.03 -10.90 25.83
C ILE A 342 -21.06 -11.61 24.95
N VAL A 343 -21.35 -11.03 23.79
CA VAL A 343 -22.05 -11.75 22.73
C VAL A 343 -21.05 -12.82 22.26
N PRO A 344 -21.39 -14.12 22.35
CA PRO A 344 -20.54 -15.15 21.78
C PRO A 344 -20.39 -14.85 20.29
N LEU A 345 -19.17 -14.55 19.85
CA LEU A 345 -18.86 -14.46 18.44
C LEU A 345 -19.13 -15.84 17.83
N GLU A 346 -19.98 -15.85 16.80
CA GLU A 346 -20.19 -17.05 15.99
C GLU A 346 -18.83 -17.48 15.43
N PRO A 347 -18.45 -18.77 15.53
CA PRO A 347 -17.14 -19.22 15.07
C PRO A 347 -16.99 -18.85 13.60
N ALA A 348 -15.81 -18.36 13.20
CA ALA A 348 -15.47 -18.08 11.81
C ALA A 348 -15.57 -19.39 11.00
N VAL A 349 -16.76 -19.69 10.50
CA VAL A 349 -16.99 -20.81 9.60
C VAL A 349 -16.38 -20.38 8.26
N CYS A 350 -15.39 -21.13 7.78
CA CYS A 350 -15.00 -21.13 6.37
C CYS A 350 -16.19 -21.63 5.52
N ALA A 351 -17.27 -20.86 5.47
CA ALA A 351 -18.43 -21.20 4.69
C ALA A 351 -18.00 -21.11 3.21
N PRO A 352 -18.12 -22.18 2.43
CA PRO A 352 -17.96 -22.06 0.99
C PRO A 352 -18.96 -21.01 0.51
N ILE A 353 -18.47 -19.99 -0.20
CA ILE A 353 -19.34 -19.04 -0.90
C ILE A 353 -20.24 -19.90 -1.80
N PRO A 354 -21.58 -19.89 -1.61
CA PRO A 354 -22.46 -20.64 -2.49
C PRO A 354 -22.26 -20.12 -3.91
N LEU A 355 -21.74 -20.98 -4.80
CA LEU A 355 -21.75 -20.69 -6.22
C LEU A 355 -23.21 -20.71 -6.66
N GLU A 356 -23.85 -19.54 -6.74
CA GLU A 356 -25.14 -19.45 -7.41
C GLU A 356 -24.97 -19.95 -8.84
N PRO A 357 -25.84 -20.85 -9.32
CA PRO A 357 -25.79 -21.29 -10.71
C PRO A 357 -26.00 -20.07 -11.61
N PRO A 358 -25.25 -19.96 -12.73
CA PRO A 358 -25.42 -18.85 -13.65
C PRO A 358 -26.89 -18.80 -14.11
N PRO A 359 -27.49 -17.60 -14.24
CA PRO A 359 -28.85 -17.46 -14.71
C PRO A 359 -28.97 -18.19 -16.06
N SER A 360 -29.87 -19.16 -16.11
CA SER A 360 -30.22 -19.86 -17.34
C SER A 360 -30.72 -18.82 -18.35
N TYR A 361 -29.90 -18.57 -19.37
CA TYR A 361 -30.22 -17.71 -20.48
C TYR A 361 -31.47 -18.27 -21.16
N MET A 362 -32.62 -17.64 -20.91
CA MET A 362 -33.84 -17.90 -21.66
C MET A 362 -33.59 -17.51 -23.11
N ASP A 363 -33.52 -18.53 -23.97
CA ASP A 363 -33.51 -18.41 -25.42
C ASP A 363 -34.87 -17.85 -25.87
N GLY A 364 -34.93 -16.52 -26.00
CA GLY A 364 -36.12 -15.77 -26.40
C GLY A 364 -35.96 -15.19 -27.79
N ARG A 365 -36.13 -16.01 -28.83
CA ARG A 365 -36.39 -15.53 -30.18
C ARG A 365 -37.64 -14.66 -30.20
N SER A 366 -37.52 -13.53 -30.89
CA SER A 366 -38.52 -12.49 -31.19
C SER A 366 -39.78 -13.02 -31.89
N PRO A 367 -40.85 -12.21 -32.03
CA PRO A 367 -40.88 -11.27 -33.16
C PRO A 367 -41.55 -9.89 -32.90
N LEU A 368 -41.09 -8.92 -33.70
CA LEU A 368 -41.80 -7.79 -34.33
C LEU A 368 -43.28 -7.55 -33.94
N LEU A 369 -43.63 -6.28 -33.65
CA LEU A 369 -44.60 -5.47 -34.43
C LEU A 369 -44.93 -4.14 -33.72
N TRP A 370 -44.92 -3.07 -34.54
CA TRP A 370 -45.34 -1.66 -34.37
C TRP A 370 -44.51 -0.73 -33.47
#